data_AF-A0A265N8D0-F1
#
_entry.id   AF-A0A265N8D0-F1
#
_cell.length_a   1.000
_cell.length_b   1.000
_cell.length_c   1.000
_cell.angle_alpha   90.00
_cell.angle_beta   90.00
_cell.angle_gamma   90.00
#
_symmetry.space_group_name_H-M   'P 1'
#
loop_
_entity.id
_entity.type
_entity.pdbx_description
1 polymer ?
#
loop_
_entity_poly.entity_id
_entity_poly.type
_entity_poly.pdbx_seq_one_letter_code
_entity_poly.pdbx_strand_id
1 'polypeptide(L)'
;MSNVEASVTTKNSEKEKENEELKEIIKKLRLRIKTLEPPEPVDIQDPPWRELSFPAELEPISDIIHNGANIPFDLIVNKPDYERPAYEEHWHSLGGGRWSYVPDRIHYALHRLFTNYDIGLSSWYDFEHNIGFSIPMFQDEEALNLYIVTFQTEVTDVYTTGNQVVVAGNPKRNGVQVITITTADIKPSDTEENILIQLSTRDGHEMDYSIISYVPPDFWAKQNEKLKERER
;
A
#
# COMPACT_ATOMS: atom_id res chain seq x y z
N MET A 1 -19.38 64.19 20.22
CA MET A 1 -18.95 63.51 18.97
C MET A 1 -17.98 62.34 19.22
N SER A 2 -17.34 62.20 20.39
CA SER A 2 -16.30 61.17 20.60
C SER A 2 -16.76 59.71 20.75
N ASN A 3 -18.01 59.43 21.18
CA ASN A 3 -18.48 58.05 21.36
C ASN A 3 -18.84 57.33 20.05
N VAL A 4 -19.16 58.09 18.99
CA VAL A 4 -19.54 57.50 17.69
C VAL A 4 -18.28 57.07 16.93
N GLU A 5 -17.23 57.88 16.95
CA GLU A 5 -15.96 57.55 16.31
C GLU A 5 -15.30 56.33 16.96
N ALA A 6 -15.24 56.27 18.29
CA ALA A 6 -14.70 55.10 18.99
C ALA A 6 -15.45 53.80 18.67
N SER A 7 -16.79 53.84 18.59
CA SER A 7 -17.61 52.66 18.23
C SER A 7 -17.43 52.21 16.76
N VAL A 8 -17.15 53.14 15.85
CA VAL A 8 -16.88 52.84 14.43
C VAL A 8 -15.48 52.25 14.27
N THR A 9 -14.48 52.75 14.99
CA THR A 9 -13.10 52.23 14.95
C THR A 9 -13.02 50.80 15.50
N THR A 10 -13.71 50.48 16.60
CA THR A 10 -13.77 49.11 17.15
C THR A 10 -14.43 48.14 16.16
N LYS A 11 -15.57 48.53 15.56
CA LYS A 11 -16.25 47.68 14.56
C LYS A 11 -15.43 47.44 13.30
N ASN A 12 -14.63 48.42 12.87
CA ASN A 12 -13.75 48.24 11.72
C ASN A 12 -12.57 47.30 12.05
N SER A 13 -11.99 47.41 13.24
CA SER A 13 -10.93 46.51 13.70
C SER A 13 -11.41 45.05 13.86
N GLU A 14 -12.62 44.85 14.36
CA GLU A 14 -13.24 43.51 14.45
C GLU A 14 -13.45 42.90 13.05
N LYS A 15 -13.96 43.69 12.10
CA LYS A 15 -14.14 43.26 10.70
C LYS A 15 -12.83 42.95 9.99
N GLU A 16 -11.77 43.71 10.24
CA GLU A 16 -10.45 43.44 9.68
C GLU A 16 -9.90 42.11 10.20
N LYS A 17 -10.04 41.85 11.50
CA LYS A 17 -9.65 40.58 12.10
C LYS A 17 -10.44 39.41 11.53
N GLU A 18 -11.76 39.55 11.40
CA GLU A 18 -12.62 38.54 10.79
C GLU A 18 -12.22 38.26 9.32
N ASN A 19 -11.91 39.30 8.54
CA ASN A 19 -11.45 39.15 7.17
C ASN A 19 -10.13 38.38 7.07
N GLU A 20 -9.17 38.64 7.96
CA GLU A 20 -7.91 37.89 7.98
C GLU A 20 -8.12 36.43 8.40
N GLU A 21 -8.99 36.17 9.38
CA GLU A 21 -9.38 34.81 9.78
C GLU A 21 -10.02 34.04 8.60
N LEU A 22 -10.92 34.69 7.86
CA LEU A 22 -11.56 34.10 6.66
C LEU A 22 -10.54 33.79 5.56
N LYS A 23 -9.56 34.68 5.32
CA LYS A 23 -8.50 34.43 4.33
C LYS A 23 -7.67 33.19 4.70
N GLU A 24 -7.31 33.03 5.96
CA GLU A 24 -6.58 31.86 6.43
C GLU A 24 -7.41 30.58 6.34
N ILE A 25 -8.72 30.63 6.63
CA ILE A 25 -9.63 29.50 6.44
C ILE A 25 -9.69 29.11 4.96
N ILE A 26 -9.91 30.07 4.06
CA ILE A 26 -9.98 29.82 2.60
C ILE A 26 -8.67 29.20 2.10
N LYS A 27 -7.52 29.71 2.57
CA LYS A 27 -6.20 29.18 2.22
C LYS A 27 -6.06 27.72 2.65
N LYS A 28 -6.45 27.39 3.90
CA LYS A 28 -6.42 26.01 4.41
C LYS A 28 -7.36 25.09 3.63
N LEU A 29 -8.58 25.54 3.32
CA LEU A 29 -9.54 24.76 2.53
C LEU A 29 -9.06 24.51 1.11
N ARG A 30 -8.46 25.51 0.45
CA ARG A 30 -7.86 25.34 -0.88
C ARG A 30 -6.72 24.33 -0.87
N LEU A 31 -5.85 24.39 0.14
CA LEU A 31 -4.78 23.42 0.29
C LEU A 31 -5.33 22.00 0.48
N ARG A 32 -6.36 21.86 1.32
CA ARG A 32 -7.04 20.58 1.58
C ARG A 32 -7.70 19.99 0.34
N ILE A 33 -8.35 20.80 -0.50
CA ILE A 33 -8.95 20.31 -1.75
C ILE A 33 -7.87 19.78 -2.70
N LYS A 34 -6.73 20.47 -2.80
CA LYS A 34 -5.60 20.04 -3.63
C LYS A 34 -4.99 18.70 -3.23
N THR A 35 -5.17 18.25 -1.98
CA THR A 35 -4.68 16.94 -1.53
C THR A 35 -5.72 15.83 -1.72
N LEU A 36 -6.97 16.18 -2.00
CA LEU A 36 -8.07 15.23 -2.15
C LEU A 36 -8.27 14.78 -3.59
N GLU A 37 -8.17 15.69 -4.55
CA GLU A 37 -8.49 15.41 -5.94
C GLU A 37 -7.60 16.22 -6.90
N PRO A 38 -7.53 15.84 -8.18
CA PRO A 38 -6.82 16.62 -9.20
C PRO A 38 -7.30 18.08 -9.22
N PRO A 39 -6.41 19.05 -9.51
CA PRO A 39 -6.76 20.47 -9.50
C PRO A 39 -7.77 20.86 -10.59
N GLU A 40 -7.93 20.04 -11.62
CA GLU A 40 -8.83 20.22 -12.74
C GLU A 40 -9.51 18.87 -13.07
N PRO A 41 -10.73 18.87 -13.64
CA PRO A 41 -11.41 17.64 -14.03
C PRO A 41 -10.65 16.98 -15.19
N VAL A 42 -9.96 15.89 -14.90
CA VAL A 42 -9.14 15.13 -15.84
C VAL A 42 -9.45 13.64 -15.73
N ASP A 43 -9.37 12.95 -16.86
CA ASP A 43 -9.39 11.48 -16.87
C ASP A 43 -8.01 10.97 -16.45
N ILE A 44 -7.98 10.07 -15.47
CA ILE A 44 -6.76 9.45 -14.96
C ILE A 44 -6.86 7.95 -15.21
N GLN A 45 -5.81 7.37 -15.76
CA GLN A 45 -5.71 5.91 -15.89
C GLN A 45 -5.46 5.26 -14.53
N ASP A 46 -5.95 4.05 -14.36
CA ASP A 46 -5.67 3.25 -13.17
C ASP A 46 -4.47 2.33 -13.45
N PRO A 47 -3.42 2.33 -12.61
CA PRO A 47 -3.22 3.19 -11.44
C PRO A 47 -2.84 4.64 -11.80
N PRO A 48 -3.06 5.60 -10.88
CA PRO A 48 -2.75 7.00 -11.09
C PRO A 48 -1.23 7.33 -11.03
N TRP A 49 -0.37 6.31 -11.04
CA TRP A 49 1.09 6.40 -11.07
C TRP A 49 1.68 5.47 -12.13
N ARG A 50 3.00 5.57 -12.36
CA ARG A 50 3.69 4.67 -13.27
C ARG A 50 3.78 3.27 -12.67
N GLU A 51 3.23 2.28 -13.37
CA GLU A 51 3.41 0.87 -13.02
C GLU A 51 4.81 0.36 -13.32
N LEU A 52 5.21 -0.65 -12.55
CA LEU A 52 6.31 -1.52 -12.88
C LEU A 52 5.92 -2.38 -14.09
N SER A 53 6.89 -2.69 -14.95
CA SER A 53 6.66 -3.59 -16.08
C SER A 53 6.51 -5.04 -15.60
N PHE A 54 5.67 -5.80 -16.30
CA PHE A 54 5.61 -7.25 -16.16
C PHE A 54 6.98 -7.89 -16.48
N PRO A 55 7.29 -9.07 -15.90
CA PRO A 55 8.36 -9.93 -16.37
C PRO A 55 8.23 -10.25 -17.86
N ALA A 56 9.34 -10.50 -18.55
CA ALA A 56 9.34 -10.76 -19.99
C ALA A 56 8.70 -12.11 -20.34
N GLU A 57 8.92 -13.12 -19.50
CA GLU A 57 8.38 -14.46 -19.66
C GLU A 57 7.29 -14.71 -18.63
N LEU A 58 6.10 -15.09 -19.11
CA LEU A 58 4.95 -15.42 -18.28
C LEU A 58 4.44 -16.81 -18.62
N GLU A 59 4.38 -17.68 -17.62
CA GLU A 59 3.71 -18.97 -17.68
C GLU A 59 2.23 -18.85 -17.24
N PRO A 60 1.34 -19.70 -17.79
CA PRO A 60 -0.03 -19.79 -17.31
C PRO A 60 -0.11 -20.16 -15.82
N ILE A 61 -0.99 -19.49 -15.08
CA ILE A 61 -1.19 -19.74 -13.63
C ILE A 61 -1.44 -21.23 -13.34
N SER A 62 -2.22 -21.91 -14.19
CA SER A 62 -2.48 -23.34 -14.04
C SER A 62 -1.21 -24.19 -14.09
N ASP A 63 -0.25 -23.83 -14.97
CA ASP A 63 1.00 -24.56 -15.13
C ASP A 63 1.90 -24.34 -13.91
N ILE A 64 1.92 -23.12 -13.36
CA ILE A 64 2.65 -22.80 -12.13
C ILE A 64 2.05 -23.56 -10.93
N ILE A 65 0.73 -23.65 -10.80
CA ILE A 65 0.08 -24.41 -9.73
C ILE A 65 0.41 -25.91 -9.82
N HIS A 66 0.48 -26.47 -11.02
CA HIS A 66 0.71 -27.91 -11.21
C HIS A 66 2.18 -28.31 -11.20
N ASN A 67 3.07 -27.47 -11.73
CA ASN A 67 4.47 -27.81 -11.99
C ASN A 67 5.47 -26.90 -11.25
N GLY A 68 5.03 -25.75 -10.74
CA GLY A 68 5.88 -24.79 -10.06
C GLY A 68 6.34 -25.28 -8.69
N ALA A 69 7.36 -24.61 -8.15
CA ALA A 69 7.88 -24.93 -6.83
C ALA A 69 6.93 -24.39 -5.75
N ASN A 70 6.50 -25.25 -4.83
CA ASN A 70 5.72 -24.82 -3.67
C ASN A 70 6.63 -24.07 -2.68
N ILE A 71 6.19 -22.88 -2.26
CA ILE A 71 6.87 -22.05 -1.26
C ILE A 71 6.15 -22.23 0.08
N PRO A 72 6.86 -22.57 1.16
CA PRO A 72 6.29 -22.53 2.50
C PRO A 72 5.98 -21.08 2.91
N PHE A 73 4.85 -20.88 3.59
CA PHE A 73 4.46 -19.58 4.11
C PHE A 73 4.03 -19.67 5.57
N ASP A 74 4.20 -18.58 6.30
CA ASP A 74 3.68 -18.42 7.65
C ASP A 74 2.42 -17.57 7.64
N LEU A 75 1.36 -18.08 8.27
CA LEU A 75 0.11 -17.34 8.46
C LEU A 75 0.19 -16.48 9.72
N ILE A 76 0.49 -15.19 9.56
CA ILE A 76 0.70 -14.27 10.69
C ILE A 76 -0.58 -13.54 11.11
N VAL A 77 -1.56 -13.41 10.21
CA VAL A 77 -2.88 -12.85 10.52
C VAL A 77 -3.96 -13.66 9.82
N ASN A 78 -4.99 -14.05 10.57
CA ASN A 78 -6.18 -14.69 10.04
C ASN A 78 -7.43 -14.12 10.72
N LYS A 79 -8.18 -13.29 10.00
CA LYS A 79 -9.44 -12.71 10.48
C LYS A 79 -10.55 -13.03 9.47
N PRO A 80 -11.22 -14.20 9.57
CA PRO A 80 -12.15 -14.68 8.54
C PRO A 80 -13.42 -13.80 8.42
N ASP A 81 -13.81 -13.13 9.50
CA ASP A 81 -15.00 -12.28 9.54
C ASP A 81 -14.69 -10.79 9.32
N TYR A 82 -13.45 -10.45 8.98
CA TYR A 82 -13.06 -9.06 8.77
C TYR A 82 -13.75 -8.47 7.54
N GLU A 83 -14.35 -7.29 7.72
CA GLU A 83 -14.90 -6.48 6.64
C GLU A 83 -14.01 -5.27 6.45
N ARG A 84 -13.48 -5.11 5.23
CA ARG A 84 -12.62 -3.96 4.91
C ARG A 84 -13.47 -2.68 4.96
N PRO A 85 -13.10 -1.69 5.79
CA PRO A 85 -13.87 -0.47 5.91
C PRO A 85 -13.82 0.32 4.59
N ALA A 86 -14.95 0.94 4.25
CA ALA A 86 -15.01 1.87 3.12
C ALA A 86 -14.30 3.20 3.43
N TYR A 87 -14.05 3.50 4.72
CA TYR A 87 -13.38 4.71 5.15
C TYR A 87 -12.66 4.50 6.49
N GLU A 88 -11.41 4.94 6.56
CA GLU A 88 -10.60 5.00 7.77
C GLU A 88 -10.32 6.46 8.15
N GLU A 89 -10.26 6.74 9.46
CA GLU A 89 -10.04 8.10 9.97
C GLU A 89 -8.74 8.71 9.43
N HIS A 90 -7.69 7.90 9.25
CA HIS A 90 -6.40 8.37 8.74
C HIS A 90 -6.41 8.71 7.24
N TRP A 91 -7.45 8.33 6.49
CA TRP A 91 -7.67 8.83 5.11
C TRP A 91 -8.30 10.21 5.09
N HIS A 92 -8.69 10.74 6.25
CA HIS A 92 -9.16 12.09 6.34
C HIS A 92 -8.05 13.08 6.00
N SER A 93 -8.38 14.14 5.26
CA SER A 93 -7.42 15.16 4.80
C SER A 93 -6.91 16.12 5.88
N LEU A 94 -7.09 15.78 7.17
CA LEU A 94 -6.40 16.48 8.26
C LEU A 94 -4.94 16.00 8.35
N GLY A 95 -4.05 16.84 8.87
CA GLY A 95 -2.63 16.45 9.06
C GLY A 95 -1.79 16.37 7.78
N GLY A 96 -2.22 17.01 6.68
CA GLY A 96 -1.43 17.11 5.44
C GLY A 96 -1.92 16.23 4.29
N GLY A 97 -2.93 15.39 4.51
CA GLY A 97 -3.68 14.72 3.43
C GLY A 97 -2.90 13.67 2.62
N ARG A 98 -1.77 13.18 3.13
CA ARG A 98 -0.87 12.22 2.46
C ARG A 98 -1.61 11.00 1.90
N TRP A 99 -2.60 10.46 2.61
CA TRP A 99 -3.37 9.27 2.22
C TRP A 99 -4.83 9.60 1.87
N SER A 100 -5.14 10.88 1.63
CA SER A 100 -6.50 11.35 1.38
C SER A 100 -6.84 11.48 -0.11
N TYR A 101 -5.86 11.29 -0.98
CA TYR A 101 -6.03 11.46 -2.42
C TYR A 101 -6.99 10.40 -2.97
N VAL A 102 -8.13 10.86 -3.51
CA VAL A 102 -9.27 10.02 -3.88
C VAL A 102 -8.91 9.01 -4.98
N PRO A 103 -8.17 9.38 -6.06
CA PRO A 103 -7.76 8.39 -7.06
C PRO A 103 -7.00 7.19 -6.46
N ASP A 104 -6.08 7.44 -5.52
CA ASP A 104 -5.37 6.34 -4.84
C ASP A 104 -6.32 5.48 -4.01
N ARG A 105 -7.29 6.09 -3.32
CA ARG A 105 -8.29 5.35 -2.52
C ARG A 105 -9.16 4.46 -3.41
N ILE A 106 -9.53 4.95 -4.60
CA ILE A 106 -10.29 4.16 -5.58
C ILE A 106 -9.44 2.99 -6.06
N HIS A 107 -8.20 3.25 -6.50
CA HIS A 107 -7.27 2.19 -6.94
C HIS A 107 -7.15 1.08 -5.89
N TYR A 108 -6.74 1.43 -4.66
CA TYR A 108 -6.56 0.43 -3.61
C TYR A 108 -7.86 -0.25 -3.17
N ALA A 109 -9.04 0.32 -3.43
CA ALA A 109 -10.32 -0.33 -3.15
C ALA A 109 -10.68 -1.41 -4.17
N LEU A 110 -10.10 -1.38 -5.38
CA LEU A 110 -10.31 -2.39 -6.42
C LEU A 110 -9.50 -3.67 -6.15
N HIS A 111 -8.40 -3.55 -5.40
CA HIS A 111 -7.49 -4.64 -5.11
C HIS A 111 -7.84 -5.44 -3.85
N ARG A 112 -7.59 -6.75 -3.94
CA ARG A 112 -7.65 -7.75 -2.87
C ARG A 112 -6.27 -8.26 -2.49
N LEU A 113 -5.27 -8.12 -3.35
CA LEU A 113 -3.89 -8.54 -3.12
C LEU A 113 -3.00 -7.32 -2.91
N PHE A 114 -2.19 -7.36 -1.86
CA PHE A 114 -1.18 -6.34 -1.60
C PHE A 114 0.10 -7.01 -1.15
N THR A 115 1.24 -6.49 -1.62
CA THR A 115 2.54 -7.04 -1.29
C THR A 115 3.50 -5.95 -0.84
N ASN A 116 4.35 -6.26 0.14
CA ASN A 116 5.42 -5.38 0.57
C ASN A 116 6.53 -6.15 1.28
N TYR A 117 7.78 -5.71 1.11
CA TYR A 117 8.87 -6.20 1.94
C TYR A 117 8.84 -5.56 3.32
N ASP A 118 9.44 -6.19 4.32
CA ASP A 118 9.64 -5.61 5.66
C ASP A 118 10.66 -4.46 5.73
N ILE A 119 10.91 -3.78 4.60
CA ILE A 119 11.97 -2.78 4.41
C ILE A 119 11.44 -1.37 4.62
N GLY A 120 12.04 -0.67 5.59
CA GLY A 120 11.91 0.77 5.77
C GLY A 120 10.57 1.19 6.38
N LEU A 121 10.62 1.72 7.60
CA LEU A 121 9.42 2.11 8.36
C LEU A 121 8.50 3.05 7.58
N SER A 122 9.02 4.06 6.88
CA SER A 122 8.14 4.96 6.11
C SER A 122 7.37 4.25 5.00
N SER A 123 7.96 3.26 4.33
CA SER A 123 7.29 2.47 3.30
C SER A 123 6.21 1.59 3.92
N TRP A 124 6.51 0.99 5.08
CA TRP A 124 5.56 0.20 5.85
C TRP A 124 4.34 1.02 6.28
N TYR A 125 4.55 2.23 6.78
CA TYR A 125 3.48 3.15 7.14
C TYR A 125 2.59 3.46 5.92
N ASP A 126 3.18 3.78 4.76
CA ASP A 126 2.40 4.01 3.54
C ASP A 126 1.59 2.77 3.14
N PHE A 127 2.20 1.58 3.23
CA PHE A 127 1.55 0.32 2.91
C PHE A 127 0.31 0.05 3.77
N GLU A 128 0.42 0.11 5.10
CA GLU A 128 -0.71 -0.09 6.00
C GLU A 128 -1.83 0.92 5.77
N HIS A 129 -1.46 2.18 5.53
CA HIS A 129 -2.43 3.25 5.26
C HIS A 129 -3.08 3.09 3.89
N ASN A 130 -2.42 2.49 2.91
CA ASN A 130 -3.03 2.20 1.60
C ASN A 130 -4.02 1.04 1.67
N ILE A 131 -3.70 -0.01 2.43
CA ILE A 131 -4.61 -1.16 2.58
C ILE A 131 -5.76 -0.89 3.56
N GLY A 132 -5.58 0.03 4.52
CA GLY A 132 -6.58 0.30 5.57
C GLY A 132 -6.64 -0.80 6.60
N PHE A 133 -5.50 -1.38 6.94
CA PHE A 133 -5.39 -2.52 7.86
C PHE A 133 -3.98 -2.53 8.46
N SER A 134 -3.89 -2.57 9.79
CA SER A 134 -2.60 -2.69 10.47
C SER A 134 -2.15 -4.14 10.57
N ILE A 135 -0.87 -4.36 10.31
CA ILE A 135 -0.24 -5.67 10.21
C ILE A 135 0.96 -5.68 11.17
N PRO A 136 1.11 -6.72 11.99
CA PRO A 136 2.32 -6.83 12.80
C PRO A 136 3.54 -6.97 11.88
N MET A 137 4.46 -6.01 11.95
CA MET A 137 5.73 -6.07 11.23
C MET A 137 6.79 -6.72 12.11
N PHE A 138 7.36 -7.80 11.63
CA PHE A 138 8.53 -8.46 12.19
C PHE A 138 9.65 -8.40 11.17
N GLN A 139 10.84 -7.97 11.61
CA GLN A 139 12.05 -8.01 10.80
C GLN A 139 12.87 -9.21 11.26
N ASP A 140 13.19 -10.10 10.34
CA ASP A 140 14.15 -11.16 10.55
C ASP A 140 15.53 -10.66 10.10
N GLU A 141 16.50 -10.62 11.01
CA GLU A 141 17.85 -10.13 10.71
C GLU A 141 18.60 -11.04 9.73
N GLU A 142 18.19 -12.30 9.62
CA GLU A 142 18.84 -13.33 8.82
C GLU A 142 18.10 -13.61 7.49
N ALA A 143 16.85 -13.16 7.35
CA ALA A 143 16.03 -13.42 6.18
C ALA A 143 15.15 -12.22 5.80
N LEU A 144 15.07 -11.93 4.49
CA LEU A 144 14.12 -10.93 3.99
C LEU A 144 12.75 -11.56 3.75
N ASN A 145 11.72 -11.05 4.43
CA ASN A 145 10.35 -11.53 4.29
C ASN A 145 9.53 -10.64 3.33
N LEU A 146 8.75 -11.29 2.47
CA LEU A 146 7.71 -10.66 1.66
C LEU A 146 6.36 -10.89 2.34
N TYR A 147 5.67 -9.80 2.66
CA TYR A 147 4.31 -9.82 3.20
C TYR A 147 3.33 -9.83 2.06
N ILE A 148 2.36 -10.73 2.13
CA ILE A 148 1.28 -10.87 1.16
C ILE A 148 -0.04 -10.79 1.92
N VAL A 149 -0.81 -9.75 1.62
CA VAL A 149 -2.12 -9.48 2.22
C VAL A 149 -3.18 -9.85 1.21
N THR A 150 -4.09 -10.74 1.59
CA THR A 150 -5.22 -11.15 0.76
C THR A 150 -6.53 -10.87 1.47
N PHE A 151 -7.37 -10.03 0.87
CA PHE A 151 -8.76 -9.83 1.29
C PHE A 151 -9.68 -10.80 0.57
N GLN A 152 -10.72 -11.25 1.28
CA GLN A 152 -11.79 -12.08 0.72
C GLN A 152 -11.30 -13.38 0.07
N THR A 153 -10.16 -13.90 0.53
CA THR A 153 -9.59 -15.17 0.08
C THR A 153 -8.95 -15.88 1.26
N GLU A 154 -9.19 -17.18 1.35
CA GLU A 154 -8.46 -18.09 2.24
C GLU A 154 -7.32 -18.71 1.44
N VAL A 155 -6.08 -18.32 1.74
CA VAL A 155 -4.88 -18.83 1.09
C VAL A 155 -4.68 -20.28 1.47
N THR A 156 -4.42 -21.12 0.48
CA THR A 156 -4.13 -22.54 0.68
C THR A 156 -2.68 -22.88 0.37
N ASP A 157 -2.15 -22.32 -0.71
CA ASP A 157 -0.84 -22.69 -1.25
C ASP A 157 -0.18 -21.49 -1.93
N VAL A 158 1.15 -21.48 -1.97
CA VAL A 158 1.95 -20.52 -2.74
C VAL A 158 2.90 -21.29 -3.64
N TYR A 159 3.00 -20.87 -4.89
CA TYR A 159 3.85 -21.48 -5.91
C TYR A 159 4.71 -20.41 -6.58
N THR A 160 5.86 -20.81 -7.11
CA THR A 160 6.72 -19.95 -7.91
C THR A 160 7.26 -20.68 -9.13
N THR A 161 7.35 -19.95 -10.24
CA THR A 161 8.12 -20.32 -11.44
C THR A 161 8.68 -19.05 -12.07
N GLY A 162 9.98 -19.03 -12.35
CA GLY A 162 10.64 -17.85 -12.90
C GLY A 162 10.39 -16.61 -12.02
N ASN A 163 9.96 -15.52 -12.64
CA ASN A 163 9.64 -14.26 -11.96
C ASN A 163 8.15 -14.14 -11.54
N GLN A 164 7.41 -15.25 -11.47
CA GLN A 164 6.02 -15.28 -11.05
C GLN A 164 5.83 -16.04 -9.73
N VAL A 165 5.05 -15.44 -8.83
CA VAL A 165 4.56 -16.06 -7.59
C VAL A 165 3.05 -16.14 -7.64
N VAL A 166 2.50 -17.35 -7.55
CA VAL A 166 1.05 -17.59 -7.52
C VAL A 166 0.62 -17.93 -6.10
N VAL A 167 -0.27 -17.11 -5.55
CA VAL A 167 -0.94 -17.30 -4.27
C VAL A 167 -2.32 -17.91 -4.56
N ALA A 168 -2.45 -19.22 -4.37
CA ALA A 168 -3.68 -19.95 -4.61
C ALA A 168 -4.55 -19.95 -3.35
N GLY A 169 -5.85 -19.72 -3.51
CA GLY A 169 -6.78 -19.73 -2.40
C GLY A 169 -8.23 -19.97 -2.78
N ASN A 170 -9.07 -20.11 -1.76
CA ASN A 170 -10.50 -20.23 -1.89
C ASN A 170 -11.16 -18.86 -1.71
N PRO A 171 -11.90 -18.35 -2.71
CA PRO A 171 -12.63 -17.10 -2.56
C PRO A 171 -13.63 -17.15 -1.39
N LYS A 172 -13.71 -16.05 -0.65
CA LYS A 172 -14.66 -15.82 0.46
C LYS A 172 -15.41 -14.51 0.22
N ARG A 173 -16.46 -14.28 1.01
CA ARG A 173 -17.19 -12.99 0.99
C ARG A 173 -16.48 -11.92 1.83
N ASN A 174 -15.99 -12.35 2.99
CA ASN A 174 -15.32 -11.52 3.97
C ASN A 174 -13.97 -12.17 4.32
N GLY A 175 -13.17 -11.43 5.07
CA GLY A 175 -11.96 -11.91 5.69
C GLY A 175 -10.70 -11.26 5.15
N VAL A 176 -9.65 -11.29 5.97
CA VAL A 176 -8.30 -10.94 5.58
C VAL A 176 -7.33 -11.98 6.12
N GLN A 177 -6.39 -12.37 5.28
CA GLN A 177 -5.23 -13.14 5.67
C GLN A 177 -3.96 -12.37 5.31
N VAL A 178 -2.97 -12.48 6.18
CA VAL A 178 -1.62 -12.01 5.91
C VAL A 178 -0.70 -13.19 6.07
N ILE A 179 0.01 -13.51 5.00
CA ILE A 179 1.05 -14.52 5.00
C ILE A 179 2.41 -13.86 4.75
N THR A 180 3.47 -14.52 5.20
CA THR A 180 4.83 -14.17 4.86
C THR A 180 5.51 -15.33 4.14
N ILE A 181 6.27 -15.01 3.10
CA ILE A 181 7.20 -15.95 2.45
C ILE A 181 8.62 -15.41 2.53
N THR A 182 9.60 -16.31 2.58
CA THR A 182 11.00 -15.91 2.52
C THR A 182 11.37 -15.57 1.09
N THR A 183 12.02 -14.42 0.87
CA THR A 183 12.43 -13.99 -0.47
C THR A 183 13.42 -14.96 -1.14
N ALA A 184 14.18 -15.71 -0.33
CA ALA A 184 15.09 -16.75 -0.79
C ALA A 184 14.39 -17.92 -1.49
N ASP A 185 13.10 -18.13 -1.22
CA ASP A 185 12.31 -19.23 -1.80
C ASP A 185 11.73 -18.87 -3.17
N ILE A 186 11.63 -17.58 -3.52
CA ILE A 186 11.09 -17.12 -4.81
C ILE A 186 11.99 -17.56 -5.97
N LYS A 187 13.32 -17.43 -5.80
CA LYS A 187 14.35 -17.82 -6.78
C LYS A 187 14.03 -17.38 -8.22
N PRO A 188 13.92 -16.05 -8.47
CA PRO A 188 13.58 -15.57 -9.80
C PRO A 188 14.59 -16.02 -10.86
N SER A 189 14.12 -16.22 -12.08
CA SER A 189 14.96 -16.55 -13.23
C SER A 189 15.86 -15.38 -13.64
N ASP A 190 15.37 -14.15 -13.48
CA ASP A 190 16.14 -12.92 -13.68
C ASP A 190 15.93 -11.96 -12.50
N THR A 191 17.02 -11.59 -11.83
CA THR A 191 16.98 -10.71 -10.66
C THR A 191 16.83 -9.22 -11.01
N GLU A 192 17.00 -8.85 -12.28
CA GLU A 192 16.82 -7.48 -12.77
C GLU A 192 15.38 -7.21 -13.22
N GLU A 193 14.58 -8.27 -13.40
CA GLU A 193 13.15 -8.15 -13.68
C GLU A 193 12.32 -8.00 -12.40
N ASN A 194 11.12 -7.45 -12.54
CA ASN A 194 10.16 -7.41 -11.45
C ASN A 194 9.63 -8.83 -11.15
N ILE A 195 9.00 -8.97 -9.99
CA ILE A 195 8.25 -10.17 -9.61
C ILE A 195 6.76 -9.85 -9.80
N LEU A 196 6.06 -10.74 -10.51
CA LEU A 196 4.61 -10.71 -10.63
C LEU A 196 4.01 -11.64 -9.58
N ILE A 197 3.25 -11.09 -8.63
CA ILE A 197 2.51 -11.86 -7.63
C ILE A 197 1.04 -11.89 -8.04
N GLN A 198 0.48 -13.08 -8.21
CA GLN A 198 -0.89 -13.29 -8.68
C GLN A 198 -1.70 -14.00 -7.61
N LEU A 199 -2.86 -13.45 -7.26
CA LEU A 199 -3.85 -14.12 -6.44
C LEU A 199 -4.78 -14.89 -7.36
N SER A 200 -4.93 -16.21 -7.14
CA SER A 200 -5.77 -17.04 -7.99
C SER A 200 -6.64 -18.00 -7.22
N THR A 201 -7.67 -18.53 -7.88
CA THR A 201 -8.31 -19.77 -7.46
C THR A 201 -7.34 -20.94 -7.62
N ARG A 202 -7.63 -22.05 -6.94
CA ARG A 202 -6.87 -23.30 -7.09
C ARG A 202 -6.94 -23.90 -8.50
N ASP A 203 -7.95 -23.52 -9.28
CA ASP A 203 -8.13 -23.95 -10.67
C ASP A 203 -7.39 -23.05 -11.68
N GLY A 204 -6.65 -22.05 -11.21
CA GLY A 204 -5.81 -21.19 -12.04
C GLY A 204 -6.52 -19.95 -12.62
N HIS A 205 -7.65 -19.52 -12.05
CA HIS A 205 -8.29 -18.26 -12.44
C HIS A 205 -7.76 -17.11 -11.60
N GLU A 206 -7.14 -16.12 -12.25
CA GLU A 206 -6.66 -14.90 -11.60
C GLU A 206 -7.82 -14.10 -10.99
N MET A 207 -7.61 -13.61 -9.77
CA MET A 207 -8.51 -12.74 -9.05
C MET A 207 -7.96 -11.32 -8.92
N ASP A 208 -6.63 -11.20 -8.79
CA ASP A 208 -5.91 -9.94 -8.64
C ASP A 208 -4.40 -10.16 -8.83
N TYR A 209 -3.62 -9.10 -9.01
CA TYR A 209 -2.17 -9.16 -9.09
C TYR A 209 -1.49 -7.95 -8.44
N SER A 210 -0.19 -8.10 -8.17
CA SER A 210 0.70 -7.05 -7.69
C SER A 210 2.07 -7.25 -8.32
N ILE A 211 2.74 -6.15 -8.70
CA ILE A 211 4.10 -6.20 -9.27
C ILE A 211 5.04 -5.47 -8.32
N ILE A 212 6.16 -6.10 -7.99
CA ILE A 212 7.21 -5.52 -7.13
C ILE A 212 8.58 -5.72 -7.75
N SER A 213 9.53 -4.83 -7.47
CA SER A 213 10.92 -5.09 -7.82
C SER A 213 11.50 -6.18 -6.92
N TYR A 214 12.33 -7.06 -7.48
CA TYR A 214 13.00 -8.07 -6.69
C TYR A 214 14.02 -7.44 -5.72
N VAL A 215 14.01 -7.89 -4.46
CA VAL A 215 15.03 -7.54 -3.48
C VAL A 215 15.76 -8.81 -3.03
N PRO A 216 17.10 -8.86 -3.06
CA PRO A 216 17.84 -10.04 -2.66
C PRO A 216 17.60 -10.43 -1.18
N PRO A 217 17.61 -11.74 -0.84
CA PRO A 217 17.32 -12.22 0.50
C PRO A 217 18.34 -11.78 1.56
N ASP A 218 19.55 -11.40 1.15
CA ASP A 218 20.63 -10.94 2.05
C ASP A 218 20.58 -9.43 2.36
N PHE A 219 19.45 -8.78 2.08
CA PHE A 219 19.26 -7.34 2.28
C PHE A 219 19.62 -6.88 3.71
N TRP A 220 19.05 -7.53 4.74
CA TRP A 220 19.28 -7.14 6.14
C TRP A 220 20.72 -7.36 6.58
N ALA A 221 21.32 -8.49 6.20
CA ALA A 221 22.73 -8.77 6.45
C ALA A 221 23.64 -7.65 5.88
N LYS A 222 23.39 -7.24 4.63
CA LYS A 222 24.13 -6.14 3.98
C LYS A 222 23.91 -4.78 4.64
N GLN A 223 22.70 -4.49 5.12
CA GLN A 223 22.44 -3.24 5.84
C GLN A 223 23.17 -3.19 7.19
N ASN A 224 23.15 -4.30 7.93
CA ASN A 224 23.82 -4.42 9.22
C ASN A 224 25.34 -4.31 9.10
N GLU A 225 25.94 -4.86 8.04
CA GLU A 225 27.37 -4.70 7.75
C GLU A 225 27.72 -3.22 7.49
N LYS A 226 26.96 -2.54 6.63
CA LYS A 226 27.16 -1.11 6.33
C LYS A 226 27.04 -0.21 7.55
N LEU A 227 26.13 -0.53 8.48
CA LEU A 227 25.99 0.22 9.73
C LEU A 227 27.24 0.06 10.60
N LYS A 228 27.74 -1.17 10.75
CA LYS A 228 28.97 -1.45 11.50
C LYS A 228 30.21 -0.78 10.90
N GLU A 229 30.29 -0.66 9.57
CA GLU A 229 31.38 0.06 8.90
C GLU A 229 31.36 1.58 9.18
N ARG A 230 30.17 2.18 9.31
CA ARG A 230 30.01 3.62 9.61
C ARG A 230 30.34 3.99 11.04
N GLU A 231 30.27 3.04 11.96
CA GLU A 231 30.58 3.22 13.37
C GLU A 231 32.06 3.03 13.70
N ARG A 232 32.88 2.60 12.73
CA ARG A 232 34.35 2.45 12.83
C ARG A 232 35.08 3.69 12.33
#